data_AF-A0A0N0V1S0-F1
#
_entry.id   AF-A0A0N0V1S0-F1
#
_cell.length_a   1.000
_cell.length_b   1.000
_cell.length_c   1.000
_cell.angle_alpha   90.00
_cell.angle_beta   90.00
_cell.angle_gamma   90.00
#
_symmetry.space_group_name_H-M   'P 1'
#
loop_
_entity.id
_entity.type
_entity.pdbx_description
1 polymer ?
#
loop_
_entity_poly.entity_id
_entity_poly.type
_entity_poly.pdbx_seq_one_letter_code
_entity_poly.pdbx_strand_id
1 'polypeptide(L)'
;MKKIFFFLSIVIFIFANQLSMANDVNFDKKVGLDDAVTALQVASGIKAKIYLPPNFNWRNEWDNNGVDYNVNDVVAFNGSSYICILAHTSNENCMPTNQALWDILSQKGDKGDNYDIPKLSTTERDNLSNLVFGTLIFNNDTNCLNIYRSDKWFQLCGIDET
;
A
#
# COMPACT_ATOMS: atom_id res chain seq x y z
N MET A 1 60.34 -51.86 -18.06
CA MET A 1 60.44 -50.45 -17.62
C MET A 1 59.03 -49.89 -17.45
N LYS A 2 58.71 -49.42 -16.23
CA LYS A 2 57.81 -48.30 -15.83
C LYS A 2 56.42 -48.16 -16.48
N LYS A 3 55.30 -47.89 -15.79
CA LYS A 3 54.93 -47.70 -14.38
C LYS A 3 53.38 -47.70 -14.36
N ILE A 4 52.79 -48.42 -13.42
CA ILE A 4 51.40 -48.22 -12.95
C ILE A 4 51.27 -46.77 -12.44
N PHE A 5 50.18 -46.08 -12.77
CA PHE A 5 49.75 -44.86 -12.06
C PHE A 5 48.27 -44.99 -11.67
N PHE A 6 48.08 -45.23 -10.37
CA PHE A 6 46.90 -44.89 -9.58
C PHE A 6 46.80 -43.35 -9.43
N PHE A 7 45.73 -42.85 -8.81
CA PHE A 7 45.32 -41.44 -8.57
C PHE A 7 44.27 -40.94 -9.58
N LEU A 8 43.12 -40.37 -9.20
CA LEU A 8 42.46 -40.15 -7.92
C LEU A 8 41.07 -39.63 -8.34
N SER A 9 40.04 -40.03 -7.62
CA SER A 9 38.69 -39.49 -7.72
C SER A 9 38.69 -37.96 -7.85
N ILE A 10 38.38 -37.43 -9.04
CA ILE A 10 37.90 -36.06 -9.20
C ILE A 10 36.64 -36.16 -10.05
N VAL A 11 35.55 -36.51 -9.36
CA VAL A 11 34.24 -35.97 -9.69
C VAL A 11 34.43 -34.47 -9.71
N ILE A 12 34.59 -33.89 -10.90
CA ILE A 12 34.47 -32.45 -11.07
C ILE A 12 32.97 -32.17 -10.93
N PHE A 13 32.52 -32.09 -9.67
CA PHE A 13 31.40 -31.27 -9.29
C PHE A 13 31.81 -29.84 -9.64
N ILE A 14 31.52 -29.42 -10.88
CA ILE A 14 31.32 -28.00 -11.15
C ILE A 14 30.01 -27.64 -10.45
N PHE A 15 30.05 -27.51 -9.13
CA PHE A 15 29.14 -26.62 -8.45
C PHE A 15 29.48 -25.24 -8.97
N ALA A 16 28.76 -24.81 -10.01
CA ALA A 16 28.67 -23.40 -10.29
C ALA A 16 28.24 -22.76 -8.98
N ASN A 17 29.14 -21.97 -8.39
CA ASN A 17 28.79 -21.00 -7.35
C ASN A 17 27.82 -20.01 -7.97
N GLN A 18 26.55 -20.39 -8.06
CA GLN A 18 25.44 -19.48 -8.16
C GLN A 18 24.83 -19.49 -6.77
N LEU A 19 25.33 -18.59 -5.92
CA LEU A 19 24.58 -18.16 -4.75
C LEU A 19 23.32 -17.48 -5.29
N SER A 20 22.31 -18.25 -5.68
CA SER A 20 20.98 -17.73 -5.88
C SER A 20 20.51 -17.28 -4.50
N MET A 21 20.31 -15.99 -4.32
CA MET A 21 19.69 -15.49 -3.11
C MET A 21 18.27 -16.06 -3.08
N ALA A 22 17.90 -16.72 -1.98
CA ALA A 22 16.53 -17.19 -1.84
C ALA A 22 15.58 -15.98 -1.92
N ASN A 23 14.50 -16.10 -2.68
CA ASN A 23 13.49 -15.06 -2.95
C ASN A 23 13.87 -13.95 -3.95
N ASP A 24 15.00 -14.09 -4.65
CA ASP A 24 15.28 -13.33 -5.89
C ASP A 24 14.50 -14.00 -7.03
N VAL A 25 13.30 -13.49 -7.32
CA VAL A 25 12.38 -14.04 -8.33
C VAL A 25 12.60 -13.41 -9.70
N ASN A 26 13.31 -12.28 -9.78
CA ASN A 26 13.64 -11.61 -11.04
C ASN A 26 15.09 -11.84 -11.53
N PHE A 27 15.89 -12.56 -10.75
CA PHE A 27 17.27 -12.98 -11.02
C PHE A 27 18.29 -11.84 -11.12
N ASP A 28 18.07 -10.71 -10.45
CA ASP A 28 18.97 -9.55 -10.47
C ASP A 28 20.05 -9.59 -9.37
N LYS A 29 20.06 -10.64 -8.54
CA LYS A 29 20.93 -10.86 -7.37
C LYS A 29 20.69 -9.89 -6.23
N LYS A 30 19.48 -9.34 -6.13
CA LYS A 30 18.99 -8.58 -4.99
C LYS A 30 17.66 -9.20 -4.56
N VAL A 31 17.22 -8.83 -3.36
CA VAL A 31 15.88 -9.14 -2.90
C VAL A 31 15.22 -7.80 -2.62
N GLY A 32 14.25 -7.41 -3.44
CA GLY A 32 13.68 -6.07 -3.45
C GLY A 32 12.17 -6.00 -3.69
N LEU A 33 11.65 -4.77 -3.78
CA LEU A 33 10.24 -4.53 -4.07
C LEU A 33 9.85 -5.03 -5.47
N ASP A 34 10.80 -5.02 -6.39
CA ASP A 34 10.74 -5.59 -7.73
C ASP A 34 10.53 -7.11 -7.73
N ASP A 35 11.12 -7.84 -6.77
CA ASP A 35 10.84 -9.26 -6.57
C ASP A 35 9.41 -9.49 -6.06
N ALA A 36 8.99 -8.71 -5.06
CA ALA A 36 7.62 -8.79 -4.54
C ALA A 36 6.58 -8.46 -5.60
N VAL A 37 6.84 -7.46 -6.45
CA VAL A 37 5.99 -7.11 -7.60
C VAL A 37 5.98 -8.24 -8.63
N THR A 38 7.13 -8.84 -8.92
CA THR A 38 7.24 -9.99 -9.84
C THR A 38 6.45 -11.20 -9.31
N ALA A 39 6.59 -11.52 -8.02
CA ALA A 39 5.83 -12.57 -7.37
C ALA A 39 4.32 -12.31 -7.41
N LEU A 40 3.88 -11.08 -7.16
CA LEU A 40 2.48 -10.70 -7.23
C LEU A 40 1.93 -10.77 -8.66
N GLN A 41 2.68 -10.32 -9.66
CA GLN A 41 2.29 -10.41 -11.08
C GLN A 41 2.09 -11.88 -11.49
N VAL A 42 3.00 -12.77 -11.08
CA VAL A 42 2.92 -14.21 -11.34
C VAL A 42 1.73 -14.84 -10.60
N ALA A 43 1.53 -14.53 -9.32
CA ALA A 43 0.49 -15.12 -8.48
C ALA A 43 -0.92 -14.64 -8.82
N SER A 44 -1.07 -13.37 -9.20
CA SER A 44 -2.38 -12.76 -9.49
C SER A 44 -2.79 -12.86 -10.97
N GLY A 45 -1.86 -13.19 -11.88
CA GLY A 45 -2.09 -13.13 -13.31
C GLY A 45 -2.27 -11.69 -13.85
N ILE A 46 -2.04 -10.68 -13.02
CA ILE A 46 -2.19 -9.26 -13.37
C ILE A 46 -0.84 -8.76 -13.90
N LYS A 47 -0.77 -8.40 -15.19
CA LYS A 47 0.39 -7.70 -15.79
C LYS A 47 0.37 -6.20 -15.48
N ALA A 48 0.19 -5.83 -14.22
CA ALA A 48 0.28 -4.43 -13.81
C ALA A 48 1.75 -4.02 -13.92
N LYS A 49 2.08 -3.28 -14.99
CA LYS A 49 3.34 -2.54 -15.06
C LYS A 49 3.22 -1.36 -14.10
N ILE A 50 3.49 -1.62 -12.82
CA ILE A 50 3.69 -0.55 -11.84
C ILE A 50 5.03 0.07 -12.22
N TYR A 51 4.98 1.21 -12.92
CA TYR A 51 6.17 2.02 -13.15
C TYR A 51 6.55 2.66 -11.82
N LEU A 52 7.27 1.91 -10.98
CA LEU A 52 8.09 2.54 -9.97
C LEU A 52 9.25 3.19 -10.73
N PRO A 53 9.50 4.50 -10.61
CA PRO A 53 10.74 5.07 -11.12
C PRO A 53 11.90 4.24 -10.54
N PRO A 54 12.98 3.99 -11.32
CA PRO A 54 14.11 3.22 -10.82
C PRO A 54 14.59 3.85 -9.50
N ASN A 55 14.67 3.03 -8.45
CA ASN A 55 15.03 3.41 -7.07
C ASN A 55 13.93 4.10 -6.23
N PHE A 56 12.68 3.64 -6.30
CA PHE A 56 11.68 4.00 -5.28
C PHE A 56 12.16 3.53 -3.89
N ASN A 57 12.49 4.47 -3.01
CA ASN A 57 13.10 4.16 -1.71
C ASN A 57 12.29 4.77 -0.57
N TRP A 58 11.57 3.93 0.17
CA TRP A 58 10.80 4.38 1.33
C TRP A 58 11.72 4.71 2.51
N ARG A 59 11.60 5.93 3.05
CA ARG A 59 12.46 6.49 4.10
C ARG A 59 11.75 6.69 5.45
N ASN A 60 10.52 6.17 5.60
CA ASN A 60 9.64 6.42 6.75
C ASN A 60 9.18 7.88 6.85
N GLU A 61 8.92 8.39 8.06
CA GLU A 61 8.54 9.79 8.26
C GLU A 61 9.69 10.73 7.87
N TRP A 62 9.33 11.90 7.33
CA TRP A 62 10.31 12.93 7.01
C TRP A 62 11.01 13.45 8.28
N ASP A 63 12.33 13.55 8.23
CA ASP A 63 13.18 14.00 9.34
C ASP A 63 13.93 15.29 8.95
N ASN A 64 13.88 16.28 9.85
CA ASN A 64 14.51 17.58 9.69
C ASN A 64 15.96 17.63 10.23
N ASN A 65 16.51 16.54 10.73
CA ASN A 65 17.81 16.52 11.42
C ASN A 65 19.02 16.37 10.49
N GLY A 66 19.01 16.99 9.31
CA GLY A 66 20.13 16.95 8.36
C GLY A 66 20.26 15.61 7.63
N VAL A 67 19.13 14.99 7.29
CA VAL A 67 19.08 13.72 6.55
C VAL A 67 19.22 14.00 5.05
N ASP A 68 20.10 13.24 4.39
CA ASP A 68 20.22 13.29 2.94
C ASP A 68 19.07 12.51 2.27
N TYR A 69 18.35 13.21 1.40
CA TYR A 69 17.31 12.66 0.54
C TYR A 69 17.76 12.74 -0.92
N ASN A 70 17.73 11.60 -1.61
CA ASN A 70 18.03 11.50 -3.03
C ASN A 70 16.75 11.49 -3.86
N VAL A 71 16.88 11.76 -5.16
CA VAL A 71 15.74 11.63 -6.09
C VAL A 71 15.16 10.22 -5.99
N ASN A 72 13.83 10.12 -5.94
CA ASN A 72 13.01 8.92 -5.71
C ASN A 72 12.96 8.39 -4.26
N ASP A 73 13.57 9.07 -3.29
CA ASP A 73 13.28 8.83 -1.88
C ASP A 73 11.84 9.26 -1.57
N VAL A 74 11.13 8.47 -0.76
CA VAL A 74 9.72 8.69 -0.41
C VAL A 74 9.57 8.76 1.09
N VAL A 75 8.85 9.77 1.57
CA VAL A 75 8.61 10.02 3.00
C VAL A 75 7.13 10.16 3.31
N ALA A 76 6.75 9.82 4.55
CA ALA A 76 5.47 10.23 5.13
C ALA A 76 5.59 11.63 5.76
N PHE A 77 4.61 12.48 5.51
CA PHE A 77 4.51 13.78 6.18
C PHE A 77 3.04 14.23 6.27
N ASN A 78 2.57 14.54 7.49
CA ASN A 78 1.20 14.98 7.76
C ASN A 78 0.10 14.05 7.17
N GLY A 79 0.34 12.74 7.15
CA GLY A 79 -0.60 11.73 6.63
C GLY A 79 -0.59 11.55 5.11
N SER A 80 0.17 12.37 4.37
CA SER A 80 0.41 12.20 2.93
C SER A 80 1.79 11.56 2.70
N SER A 81 2.01 11.03 1.50
CA SER A 81 3.34 10.61 1.05
C SER A 81 3.86 11.52 -0.06
N TYR A 82 5.17 11.76 -0.03
CA TYR A 82 5.87 12.65 -0.95
C TYR A 82 7.08 11.95 -1.54
N ILE A 83 7.40 12.26 -2.79
CA ILE A 83 8.58 11.75 -3.50
C ILE A 83 9.57 12.89 -3.74
N CYS A 84 10.83 12.68 -3.39
CA CYS A 84 11.90 13.64 -3.60
C CYS A 84 12.23 13.72 -5.09
N ILE A 85 12.16 14.91 -5.66
CA ILE A 85 12.44 15.19 -7.08
C ILE A 85 13.79 15.90 -7.29
N LEU A 86 14.38 16.43 -6.22
CA LEU A 86 15.69 17.06 -6.24
C LEU A 86 16.47 16.71 -4.97
N ALA A 87 17.67 16.13 -5.14
CA ALA A 87 18.50 15.70 -4.02
C ALA A 87 18.91 16.88 -3.12
N HIS A 88 18.81 16.69 -1.80
CA HIS A 88 19.11 17.73 -0.80
C HIS A 88 19.37 17.11 0.58
N THR A 89 19.95 17.91 1.47
CA THR A 89 20.06 17.60 2.90
C THR A 89 18.95 18.35 3.65
N SER A 90 18.19 17.65 4.49
CA SER A 90 17.02 18.22 5.14
C SER A 90 17.36 19.36 6.10
N ASN A 91 16.51 20.39 6.08
CA ASN A 91 16.48 21.51 7.00
C ASN A 91 15.07 22.12 6.97
N GLU A 92 14.84 23.15 7.78
CA GLU A 92 13.52 23.77 7.99
C GLU A 92 12.83 24.23 6.70
N ASN A 93 13.60 24.55 5.64
CA ASN A 93 13.07 24.97 4.34
C ASN A 93 12.86 23.80 3.35
N CYS A 94 13.25 22.59 3.73
CA CYS A 94 13.18 21.38 2.90
C CYS A 94 12.00 20.46 3.25
N MET A 95 10.97 21.01 3.90
CA MET A 95 9.75 20.27 4.23
C MET A 95 9.12 19.64 2.97
N PRO A 96 8.43 18.49 3.08
CA PRO A 96 7.79 17.83 1.93
C PRO A 96 6.73 18.66 1.21
N THR A 97 6.24 19.74 1.83
CA THR A 97 5.34 20.72 1.19
C THR A 97 6.06 21.66 0.21
N ASN A 98 7.39 21.66 0.19
CA ASN A 98 8.19 22.46 -0.75
C ASN A 98 8.23 21.78 -2.13
N GLN A 99 7.42 22.31 -3.06
CA GLN A 99 7.26 21.80 -4.42
C GLN A 99 8.53 21.89 -5.30
N ALA A 100 9.57 22.60 -4.87
CA ALA A 100 10.86 22.62 -5.57
C ALA A 100 11.71 21.37 -5.28
N LEU A 101 11.41 20.65 -4.19
CA LEU A 101 12.18 19.50 -3.71
C LEU A 101 11.37 18.20 -3.71
N TRP A 102 10.05 18.30 -3.56
CA TRP A 102 9.15 17.18 -3.37
C TRP A 102 7.89 17.29 -4.23
N ASP A 103 7.44 16.17 -4.78
CA ASP A 103 6.12 16.01 -5.38
C ASP A 103 5.21 15.16 -4.47
N ILE A 104 3.90 15.39 -4.57
CA ILE A 104 2.91 14.58 -3.85
C ILE A 104 2.78 13.22 -4.54
N LEU A 105 3.07 12.15 -3.79
CA LEU A 105 2.86 10.78 -4.26
C LEU A 105 1.44 10.30 -3.93
N SER A 106 0.98 10.55 -2.70
CA SER A 106 -0.39 10.27 -2.27
C SER A 106 -0.84 11.32 -1.28
N GLN A 107 -1.99 11.94 -1.53
CA GLN A 107 -2.61 12.81 -0.54
C GLN A 107 -3.26 11.97 0.55
N LYS A 108 -3.22 12.47 1.79
CA LYS A 108 -4.10 11.96 2.84
C LYS A 108 -5.56 12.09 2.38
N GLY A 109 -6.38 11.12 2.74
CA GLY A 109 -7.82 11.27 2.56
C GLY A 109 -8.35 12.41 3.42
N ASP A 110 -9.41 13.06 2.95
CA ASP A 110 -10.18 13.95 3.82
C ASP A 110 -10.73 13.15 4.99
N LYS A 111 -10.83 13.80 6.15
CA LYS A 111 -11.63 13.23 7.23
C LYS A 111 -13.04 13.06 6.66
N GLY A 112 -13.59 11.85 6.72
CA GLY A 112 -14.99 11.65 6.37
C GLY A 112 -15.85 12.64 7.14
N ASP A 113 -16.86 13.21 6.47
CA ASP A 113 -17.84 14.03 7.17
C ASP A 113 -18.36 13.23 8.35
N ASN A 114 -18.44 13.87 9.53
CA ASN A 114 -19.18 13.32 10.66
C ASN A 114 -20.67 13.34 10.26
N TYR A 115 -21.07 12.45 9.37
CA TYR A 115 -22.47 12.20 9.08
C TYR A 115 -22.96 11.30 10.21
N ASP A 116 -23.42 11.93 11.29
CA ASP A 116 -24.20 11.24 12.28
C ASP A 116 -25.35 10.56 11.55
N ILE A 117 -25.35 9.23 11.50
CA ILE A 117 -26.43 8.47 10.89
C ILE A 117 -27.70 8.83 11.67
N PRO A 118 -28.73 9.44 11.04
CA PRO A 118 -29.93 9.84 11.74
C PRO A 118 -30.55 8.65 12.48
N LYS A 119 -30.84 8.83 13.76
CA LYS A 119 -31.54 7.84 14.58
C LYS A 119 -33.03 8.16 14.55
N LEU A 120 -33.83 7.25 13.99
CA LEU A 120 -35.28 7.42 13.80
C LEU A 120 -36.01 6.17 14.26
N SER A 121 -37.25 6.31 14.72
CA SER A 121 -38.18 5.18 14.82
C SER A 121 -38.57 4.69 13.42
N THR A 122 -39.16 3.49 13.34
CA THR A 122 -39.71 2.90 12.11
C THR A 122 -40.72 3.83 11.47
N THR A 123 -41.58 4.45 12.29
CA THR A 123 -42.61 5.38 11.84
C THR A 123 -42.01 6.67 11.27
N GLU A 124 -40.99 7.23 11.91
CA GLU A 124 -40.34 8.45 11.43
C GLU A 124 -39.58 8.19 10.13
N ARG A 125 -38.87 7.05 10.05
CA ARG A 125 -38.20 6.58 8.82
C ARG A 125 -39.17 6.45 7.66
N ASP A 126 -40.33 5.83 7.87
CA ASP A 126 -41.30 5.56 6.81
C ASP A 126 -42.03 6.83 6.33
N ASN A 127 -42.00 7.91 7.12
CA ASN A 127 -42.54 9.22 6.76
C ASN A 127 -41.50 10.16 6.14
N LEU A 128 -40.25 9.73 5.94
CA LEU A 128 -39.24 10.55 5.27
C LEU A 128 -39.65 10.85 3.82
N SER A 129 -39.57 12.13 3.44
CA SER A 129 -39.81 12.58 2.06
C SER A 129 -38.50 12.76 1.31
N ASN A 130 -38.54 12.68 -0.03
CA ASN A 130 -37.38 12.84 -0.92
C ASN A 130 -36.24 11.83 -0.64
N LEU A 131 -36.60 10.58 -0.36
CA LEU A 131 -35.62 9.52 -0.18
C LEU A 131 -34.83 9.29 -1.48
N VAL A 132 -33.50 9.26 -1.35
CA VAL A 132 -32.60 8.93 -2.45
C VAL A 132 -32.04 7.53 -2.24
N PHE A 133 -31.67 6.88 -3.34
CA PHE A 133 -30.96 5.60 -3.24
C PHE A 133 -29.72 5.76 -2.35
N GLY A 134 -29.58 4.89 -1.35
CA GLY A 134 -28.46 4.90 -0.43
C GLY A 134 -28.66 5.76 0.82
N THR A 135 -29.85 6.33 1.07
CA THR A 135 -30.14 6.95 2.37
C THR A 135 -29.93 5.93 3.50
N LEU A 136 -29.11 6.30 4.49
CA LEU A 136 -28.80 5.51 5.68
C LEU A 136 -29.46 6.14 6.91
N ILE A 137 -30.12 5.32 7.71
CA ILE A 137 -30.63 5.69 9.04
C ILE A 137 -30.42 4.54 10.02
N PHE A 138 -30.33 4.84 11.31
CA PHE A 138 -30.35 3.83 12.36
C PHE A 138 -31.76 3.77 12.96
N ASN A 139 -32.41 2.61 12.87
CA ASN A 139 -33.76 2.42 13.37
C ASN A 139 -33.72 2.04 14.86
N ASN A 140 -34.25 2.91 15.70
CA ASN A 140 -34.25 2.75 17.16
C ASN A 140 -35.22 1.67 17.66
N ASP A 141 -36.30 1.40 16.92
CA ASP A 141 -37.27 0.36 17.32
C ASP A 141 -36.70 -1.04 17.08
N THR A 142 -35.97 -1.19 15.96
CA THR A 142 -35.40 -2.49 15.57
C THR A 142 -33.95 -2.66 15.99
N ASN A 143 -33.28 -1.60 16.46
CA ASN A 143 -31.84 -1.56 16.73
C ASN A 143 -30.99 -2.00 15.51
N CYS A 144 -31.35 -1.52 14.31
CA CYS A 144 -30.71 -1.95 13.06
C CYS A 144 -30.43 -0.79 12.13
N LEU A 145 -29.35 -0.90 11.35
CA LEU A 145 -29.11 0.02 10.24
C LEU A 145 -30.14 -0.25 9.14
N ASN A 146 -30.73 0.79 8.58
CA ASN A 146 -31.62 0.71 7.44
C ASN A 146 -31.05 1.47 6.25
N ILE A 147 -31.15 0.86 5.08
CA ILE A 147 -30.67 1.41 3.81
C ILE A 147 -31.86 1.51 2.86
N TYR A 148 -32.10 2.70 2.32
CA TYR A 148 -33.13 2.87 1.30
C TYR A 148 -32.60 2.48 -0.08
N ARG A 149 -33.27 1.53 -0.73
CA ARG A 149 -32.92 1.07 -2.07
C ARG A 149 -34.18 0.69 -2.84
N SER A 150 -34.32 1.21 -4.06
CA SER A 150 -35.38 0.82 -4.99
C SER A 150 -36.77 0.87 -4.34
N ASP A 151 -37.09 2.03 -3.76
CA ASP A 151 -38.36 2.33 -3.09
C ASP A 151 -38.69 1.48 -1.85
N LYS A 152 -37.69 0.83 -1.26
CA LYS A 152 -37.84 -0.03 -0.08
C LYS A 152 -36.73 0.18 0.93
N TRP A 153 -37.05 -0.04 2.20
CA TRP A 153 -36.07 -0.13 3.27
C TRP A 153 -35.53 -1.56 3.39
N PHE A 154 -34.21 -1.68 3.38
CA PHE A 154 -33.49 -2.91 3.68
C PHE A 154 -32.83 -2.78 5.05
N GLN A 155 -32.99 -3.80 5.88
CA GLN A 155 -32.56 -3.79 7.26
C GLN A 155 -31.33 -4.68 7.44
N LEU A 156 -30.31 -4.14 8.11
CA LEU A 156 -29.07 -4.83 8.48
C LEU A 156 -28.96 -4.81 10.01
N CYS A 157 -29.07 -5.99 10.61
CA CYS A 157 -29.09 -6.19 12.07
C CYS A 157 -27.90 -7.01 12.53
N GLY A 158 -27.71 -7.10 13.85
CA GLY A 158 -26.62 -7.87 14.45
C GLY A 158 -25.28 -7.16 14.36
N ILE A 159 -25.30 -5.82 14.35
CA ILE A 159 -24.11 -4.96 14.43
C ILE A 159 -23.78 -4.64 15.89
N ASP A 160 -24.19 -5.52 16.80
CA ASP A 160 -23.99 -5.35 18.22
C ASP A 160 -22.49 -5.43 18.46
N GLU A 161 -21.89 -4.31 18.88
CA GLU A 161 -20.49 -4.27 19.31
C GLU A 161 -20.40 -5.11 20.59
N THR A 162 -19.90 -6.34 20.46
CA THR A 162 -19.31 -7.06 21.59
C THR A 162 -18.00 -6.43 21.99
#